data_AF-A0A942H4J3-F1
#
_entry.id   AF-A0A942H4J3-F1
#
_cell.length_a   1.000
_cell.length_b   1.000
_cell.length_c   1.000
_cell.angle_alpha   90.00
_cell.angle_beta   90.00
_cell.angle_gamma   90.00
#
_symmetry.space_group_name_H-M   'P 1'
#
loop_
_entity.id
_entity.type
_entity.pdbx_description
1 polymer ?
#
loop_
_entity_poly.entity_id
_entity_poly.type
_entity_poly.pdbx_seq_one_letter_code
_entity_poly.pdbx_strand_id
1 'polypeptide(L)'
;MNIRNRISIDWETVPALTLLPGKIPPEVELKAAVLTNQGRPSLLGPGKVETVTLESFRTSRRLQELVFDLTRGLARTYLAQSGAEIPAHVLFPQLLEIVNRYLAEKVVVHRPANLKDVFLAPYYGWLVEILFAAIRPDASQGEVPEIPRYEANRKPGSTAEVDFWTKREVREVLKSQVNFVVADTDKWEQSATYYIDTHPAVGAFVKNAGLGFAIPYLHNGQMHDYLPDFIIRLKAEFPFHFILETKGYDPLEEIKHAAAVRWINAVNADGKYGRWHYAIVRRPNEINSSIDLAISCLVATP
;
A
#
# COMPACT_ATOMS: atom_id res chain seq x y z
N MET A 1 1.67 16.71 9.22
CA MET A 1 1.86 17.16 7.83
C MET A 1 1.36 18.59 7.76
N ASN A 2 2.20 19.57 7.41
CA ASN A 2 1.77 20.97 7.25
C ASN A 2 1.81 21.30 5.75
N ILE A 3 0.63 21.33 5.11
CA ILE A 3 0.49 21.66 3.68
C ILE A 3 -0.04 23.09 3.60
N ARG A 4 0.66 23.96 2.87
CA ARG A 4 0.31 25.38 2.75
C ARG A 4 -0.51 25.68 1.51
N ASN A 5 -0.17 25.11 0.36
CA ASN A 5 -0.71 25.55 -0.93
C ASN A 5 -0.87 24.43 -1.98
N ARG A 6 0.11 23.53 -2.12
CA ARG A 6 0.15 22.54 -3.21
C ARG A 6 0.12 21.10 -2.73
N ILE A 7 -0.69 20.28 -3.39
CA ILE A 7 -0.73 18.83 -3.18
C ILE A 7 -0.31 18.07 -4.43
N SER A 8 0.28 16.89 -4.23
CA SER A 8 0.65 15.96 -5.30
C SER A 8 0.30 14.52 -4.94
N ILE A 9 0.34 13.64 -5.95
CA ILE A 9 0.22 12.18 -5.84
C ILE A 9 1.36 11.56 -6.65
N ASP A 10 1.89 10.43 -6.18
CA ASP A 10 2.73 9.56 -7.00
C ASP A 10 1.83 8.69 -7.88
N TRP A 11 1.72 9.05 -9.15
CA TRP A 11 0.89 8.30 -10.10
C TRP A 11 1.49 6.96 -10.49
N GLU A 12 2.78 6.73 -10.27
CA GLU A 12 3.42 5.45 -10.56
C GLU A 12 3.07 4.43 -9.46
N THR A 13 3.01 4.88 -8.21
CA THR A 13 2.84 3.98 -7.05
C THR A 13 1.44 3.96 -6.46
N VAL A 14 0.55 4.90 -6.85
CA VAL A 14 -0.84 4.89 -6.37
C VAL A 14 -1.58 3.61 -6.81
N PRO A 15 -2.21 2.86 -5.88
CA PRO A 15 -2.92 1.63 -6.18
C PRO A 15 -4.09 1.84 -7.14
N ALA A 16 -4.27 0.90 -8.07
CA ALA A 16 -5.44 0.83 -8.93
C ALA A 16 -6.64 0.23 -8.18
N LEU A 17 -7.84 0.64 -8.58
CA LEU A 17 -9.10 0.13 -8.04
C LEU A 17 -9.84 -0.65 -9.11
N THR A 18 -9.90 -1.97 -8.95
CA THR A 18 -10.51 -2.86 -9.95
C THR A 18 -11.94 -3.22 -9.56
N LEU A 19 -12.89 -2.83 -10.40
CA LEU A 19 -14.30 -3.19 -10.26
C LEU A 19 -14.52 -4.58 -10.86
N LEU A 20 -14.66 -5.59 -9.99
CA LEU A 20 -14.80 -6.99 -10.35
C LEU A 20 -16.22 -7.49 -10.03
N PRO A 21 -17.08 -7.70 -11.05
CA PRO A 21 -18.43 -8.24 -10.88
C PRO A 21 -18.49 -9.56 -10.12
N GLY A 22 -17.46 -10.41 -10.27
CA GLY A 22 -17.37 -11.69 -9.58
C GLY A 22 -17.09 -11.57 -8.07
N LYS A 23 -16.61 -10.41 -7.59
CA LYS A 23 -16.43 -10.15 -6.16
C LYS A 23 -17.61 -9.38 -5.57
N ILE A 24 -18.08 -8.35 -6.28
CA ILE A 24 -19.23 -7.53 -5.86
C ILE A 24 -20.20 -7.50 -7.05
N PRO A 25 -21.31 -8.27 -6.98
CA PRO A 25 -22.19 -8.47 -8.11
C PRO A 25 -23.04 -7.20 -8.38
N PRO A 26 -23.14 -6.74 -9.65
CA PRO A 26 -23.97 -5.59 -10.01
C PRO A 26 -25.47 -5.92 -10.12
N GLU A 27 -25.82 -7.20 -10.03
CA GLU A 27 -27.19 -7.71 -10.00
C GLU A 27 -27.31 -8.84 -8.99
N VAL A 28 -28.42 -8.86 -8.27
CA VAL A 28 -28.75 -9.93 -7.31
C VAL A 28 -30.21 -10.28 -7.47
N GLU A 29 -30.50 -11.57 -7.56
CA GLU A 29 -31.86 -12.07 -7.48
C GLU A 29 -32.25 -12.29 -6.03
N LEU A 30 -33.36 -11.70 -5.64
CA LEU A 30 -33.93 -11.81 -4.30
C LEU A 30 -35.33 -12.39 -4.38
N LYS A 31 -35.72 -13.07 -3.32
CA LYS A 31 -37.06 -13.63 -3.17
C LYS A 31 -37.57 -13.28 -1.79
N ALA A 32 -38.80 -12.78 -1.73
CA ALA A 32 -39.39 -12.40 -0.45
C ALA A 32 -39.57 -13.65 0.45
N ALA A 33 -39.03 -13.54 1.67
CA ALA A 33 -39.48 -14.25 2.87
C ALA A 33 -39.17 -15.74 3.09
N VAL A 34 -38.27 -16.39 2.35
CA VAL A 34 -37.76 -17.71 2.75
C VAL A 34 -36.29 -17.63 3.13
N LEU A 35 -36.04 -17.48 4.43
CA LEU A 35 -34.71 -17.70 4.98
C LEU A 35 -34.49 -19.21 5.07
N THR A 36 -33.31 -19.66 4.64
CA THR A 36 -32.80 -20.98 5.00
C THR A 36 -32.68 -21.09 6.53
N ASN A 37 -32.51 -22.31 7.05
CA ASN A 37 -32.26 -22.54 8.48
C ASN A 37 -30.97 -21.84 9.00
N GLN A 38 -30.18 -21.22 8.12
CA GLN A 38 -29.00 -20.42 8.43
C GLN A 38 -29.23 -18.90 8.27
N GLY A 39 -30.48 -18.45 8.10
CA GLY A 39 -30.81 -17.03 8.00
C GLY A 39 -30.45 -16.39 6.65
N ARG A 40 -30.13 -17.18 5.61
CA ARG A 40 -29.84 -16.67 4.26
C ARG A 40 -31.07 -16.76 3.36
N PRO A 41 -31.40 -15.74 2.56
CA PRO A 41 -32.48 -15.82 1.57
C PRO A 41 -32.31 -17.02 0.62
N SER A 42 -33.40 -17.75 0.37
CA SER A 42 -33.45 -18.90 -0.53
C SER A 42 -34.32 -18.60 -1.75
N LEU A 43 -33.81 -18.95 -2.94
CA LEU A 43 -34.57 -18.85 -4.20
C LEU A 43 -35.57 -20.01 -4.39
N LEU A 44 -35.40 -21.11 -3.63
CA LEU A 44 -36.18 -22.36 -3.77
C LEU A 44 -37.54 -22.32 -3.06
N GLY A 45 -37.80 -21.31 -2.22
CA GLY A 45 -39.09 -21.14 -1.55
C GLY A 45 -40.22 -20.70 -2.49
N PRO A 46 -41.49 -20.77 -2.10
CA PRO A 46 -42.60 -20.20 -2.90
C PRO A 46 -42.47 -18.66 -3.02
N GLY A 47 -42.96 -18.07 -4.11
CA GLY A 47 -42.96 -16.61 -4.35
C GLY A 47 -42.35 -16.18 -5.70
N LYS A 48 -42.40 -14.87 -5.99
CA LYS A 48 -41.80 -14.28 -7.20
C LYS A 48 -40.33 -13.92 -6.94
N VAL A 49 -39.46 -14.24 -7.89
CA VAL A 49 -38.07 -13.78 -7.89
C VAL A 49 -38.04 -12.35 -8.43
N GLU A 50 -37.37 -11.45 -7.71
CA GLU A 50 -37.14 -10.07 -8.09
C GLU A 50 -35.64 -9.86 -8.33
N THR A 51 -35.30 -9.32 -9.49
CA THR A 51 -33.92 -8.96 -9.82
C THR A 51 -33.68 -7.51 -9.43
N VAL A 52 -32.73 -7.28 -8.51
CA VAL A 52 -32.26 -5.95 -8.14
C VAL A 52 -30.95 -5.69 -8.86
N THR A 53 -30.87 -4.60 -9.61
CA THR A 53 -29.68 -4.21 -10.38
C THR A 53 -29.22 -2.80 -10.02
N LEU A 54 -27.95 -2.50 -10.31
CA LEU A 54 -27.39 -1.16 -10.14
C LEU A 54 -27.86 -0.14 -11.19
N GLU A 55 -28.68 -0.52 -12.16
CA GLU A 55 -29.10 0.36 -13.27
C GLU A 55 -29.89 1.59 -12.80
N SER A 56 -30.74 1.44 -11.77
CA SER A 56 -31.47 2.58 -11.20
C SER A 56 -30.52 3.65 -10.64
N PHE A 57 -29.45 3.22 -9.95
CA PHE A 57 -28.41 4.13 -9.46
C PHE A 57 -27.61 4.75 -10.63
N ARG A 58 -27.21 3.93 -11.60
CA ARG A 58 -26.42 4.37 -12.75
C ARG A 58 -27.14 5.40 -13.61
N THR A 59 -28.46 5.30 -13.75
CA THR A 59 -29.28 6.22 -14.56
C THR A 59 -29.68 7.50 -13.82
N SER A 60 -29.93 7.41 -12.50
CA SER A 60 -30.40 8.55 -11.71
C SER A 60 -29.32 9.59 -11.35
N ARG A 61 -28.04 9.18 -11.28
CA ARG A 61 -26.94 10.04 -10.82
C ARG A 61 -25.96 10.39 -11.93
N ARG A 62 -25.56 11.66 -12.06
CA ARG A 62 -24.54 12.07 -13.05
C ARG A 62 -23.14 11.79 -12.50
N LEU A 63 -22.20 11.41 -13.36
CA LEU A 63 -20.82 11.15 -12.93
C LEU A 63 -20.18 12.38 -12.30
N GLN A 64 -20.36 13.56 -12.92
CA GLN A 64 -19.84 14.83 -12.39
C GLN A 64 -20.36 15.17 -10.99
N GLU A 65 -21.64 14.86 -10.71
CA GLU A 65 -22.26 15.04 -9.40
C GLU A 65 -21.58 14.15 -8.35
N LEU A 66 -21.41 12.86 -8.67
CA LEU A 66 -20.73 11.91 -7.80
C LEU A 66 -19.27 12.29 -7.53
N VAL A 67 -18.55 12.75 -8.56
CA VAL A 67 -17.18 13.27 -8.44
C VAL A 67 -17.15 14.47 -7.48
N PHE A 68 -18.05 15.44 -7.65
CA PHE A 68 -18.08 16.63 -6.80
C PHE A 68 -18.42 16.31 -5.35
N ASP A 69 -19.35 15.37 -5.13
CA ASP A 69 -19.71 14.87 -3.80
C ASP A 69 -18.50 14.19 -3.11
N LEU A 70 -17.78 13.32 -3.83
CA LEU A 70 -16.56 12.68 -3.34
C LEU A 70 -15.48 13.71 -3.02
N THR A 71 -15.18 14.63 -3.94
CA THR A 71 -14.18 15.69 -3.74
C THR A 71 -14.52 16.56 -2.53
N ARG A 72 -15.80 16.90 -2.34
CA ARG A 72 -16.27 17.64 -1.16
C ARG A 72 -16.05 16.85 0.11
N GLY A 73 -16.35 15.56 0.11
CA GLY A 73 -16.10 14.66 1.25
C GLY A 73 -14.61 14.61 1.61
N LEU A 74 -13.75 14.35 0.62
CA LEU A 74 -12.29 14.32 0.79
C LEU A 74 -11.76 15.64 1.34
N ALA A 75 -12.16 16.78 0.77
CA ALA A 75 -11.71 18.10 1.21
C ALA A 75 -12.08 18.35 2.69
N ARG A 76 -13.31 17.99 3.10
CA ARG A 76 -13.74 18.13 4.51
C ARG A 76 -12.93 17.25 5.45
N THR A 77 -12.71 15.98 5.09
CA THR A 77 -11.90 15.07 5.88
C THR A 77 -10.46 15.55 6.00
N TYR A 78 -9.87 16.01 4.89
CA TYR A 78 -8.51 16.56 4.86
C TYR A 78 -8.34 17.77 5.78
N LEU A 79 -9.25 18.75 5.68
CA LEU A 79 -9.21 19.95 6.51
C LEU A 79 -9.50 19.66 8.00
N ALA A 80 -10.20 18.57 8.31
CA ALA A 80 -10.50 18.18 9.69
C ALA A 80 -9.37 17.38 10.36
N GLN A 81 -8.69 16.50 9.61
CA GLN A 81 -7.66 15.59 10.15
C GLN A 81 -6.24 16.14 10.00
N SER A 82 -5.99 16.85 8.91
CA SER A 82 -4.70 17.47 8.67
C SER A 82 -4.71 18.80 9.40
N GLY A 83 -3.74 19.05 10.27
CA GLY A 83 -3.44 20.43 10.71
C GLY A 83 -2.91 21.29 9.57
N ALA A 84 -3.42 21.11 8.36
CA ALA A 84 -3.05 21.78 7.14
C ALA A 84 -3.66 23.17 7.11
N GLU A 85 -2.84 24.16 6.79
CA GLU A 85 -3.21 25.56 6.71
C GLU A 85 -3.83 25.93 5.35
N ILE A 86 -3.91 24.97 4.41
CA ILE A 86 -4.41 25.18 3.06
C ILE A 86 -5.88 25.62 3.05
N PRO A 87 -6.23 26.76 2.40
CA PRO A 87 -7.61 27.19 2.28
C PRO A 87 -8.45 26.23 1.44
N ALA A 88 -9.71 26.01 1.83
CA ALA A 88 -10.62 25.09 1.14
C ALA A 88 -10.79 25.39 -0.36
N HIS A 89 -10.81 26.68 -0.74
CA HIS A 89 -10.96 27.10 -2.14
C HIS A 89 -9.72 26.82 -3.00
N VAL A 90 -8.55 26.61 -2.37
CA VAL A 90 -7.30 26.21 -3.02
C VAL A 90 -7.19 24.68 -3.10
N LEU A 91 -7.59 24.00 -2.03
CA LEU A 91 -7.54 22.53 -1.95
C LEU A 91 -8.55 21.86 -2.89
N PHE A 92 -9.79 22.36 -2.94
CA PHE A 92 -10.87 21.67 -3.66
C PHE A 92 -10.59 21.50 -5.17
N PRO A 93 -10.14 22.52 -5.93
CA PRO A 93 -9.84 22.34 -7.36
C PRO A 93 -8.73 21.31 -7.61
N GLN A 94 -7.70 21.26 -6.76
CA GLN A 94 -6.61 20.29 -6.87
C GLN A 94 -7.11 18.86 -6.62
N LEU A 95 -7.93 18.68 -5.58
CA LEU A 95 -8.58 17.39 -5.31
C LEU A 95 -9.52 16.97 -6.45
N LEU A 96 -10.25 17.90 -7.06
CA LEU A 96 -11.13 17.61 -8.17
C LEU A 96 -10.34 17.09 -9.38
N GLU A 97 -9.21 17.72 -9.71
CA GLU A 97 -8.32 17.27 -10.78
C GLU A 97 -7.77 15.87 -10.50
N ILE A 98 -7.29 15.64 -9.28
CA ILE A 98 -6.80 14.34 -8.81
C ILE A 98 -7.88 13.26 -8.93
N VAL A 99 -9.10 13.51 -8.45
CA VAL A 99 -10.20 12.53 -8.50
C VAL A 99 -10.53 12.19 -9.95
N ASN A 100 -10.65 13.19 -10.82
CA ASN A 100 -10.94 12.96 -12.25
C ASN A 100 -9.84 12.12 -12.91
N ARG A 101 -8.57 12.45 -12.66
CA ARG A 101 -7.43 11.70 -13.19
C ARG A 101 -7.40 10.27 -12.67
N TYR A 102 -7.65 10.07 -11.39
CA TYR A 102 -7.69 8.73 -10.79
C TYR A 102 -8.80 7.88 -11.42
N LEU A 103 -10.01 8.43 -11.58
CA LEU A 103 -11.11 7.71 -12.23
C LEU A 103 -10.81 7.36 -13.70
N ALA A 104 -10.03 8.19 -14.40
CA ALA A 104 -9.65 7.95 -15.79
C ALA A 104 -8.51 6.93 -15.95
N GLU A 105 -7.49 6.97 -15.07
CA GLU A 105 -6.23 6.24 -15.24
C GLU A 105 -6.09 5.02 -14.32
N LYS A 106 -6.75 5.02 -13.17
CA LYS A 106 -6.51 4.07 -12.07
C LYS A 106 -7.72 3.22 -11.69
N VAL A 107 -8.90 3.52 -12.22
CA VAL A 107 -10.08 2.65 -12.04
C VAL A 107 -10.19 1.69 -13.23
N VAL A 108 -10.05 0.40 -12.95
CA VAL A 108 -10.15 -0.65 -13.96
C VAL A 108 -11.53 -1.29 -13.86
N VAL A 109 -12.33 -1.15 -14.92
CA VAL A 109 -13.73 -1.63 -14.92
C VAL A 109 -13.85 -2.90 -15.75
N HIS A 110 -14.19 -4.02 -15.11
CA HIS A 110 -14.54 -5.26 -15.80
C HIS A 110 -16.05 -5.36 -15.98
N ARG A 111 -16.51 -5.53 -17.22
CA ARG A 111 -17.94 -5.73 -17.52
C ARG A 111 -18.49 -6.97 -16.79
N PRO A 112 -19.74 -6.95 -16.29
CA PRO A 112 -20.77 -5.90 -16.45
C PRO A 112 -20.72 -4.72 -15.45
N ALA A 113 -19.61 -4.50 -14.72
CA ALA A 113 -19.49 -3.31 -13.89
C ALA A 113 -19.44 -2.02 -14.74
N ASN A 114 -19.79 -0.90 -14.10
CA ASN A 114 -19.72 0.44 -14.64
C ASN A 114 -18.81 1.31 -13.77
N LEU A 115 -18.17 2.33 -14.36
CA LEU A 115 -17.35 3.28 -13.60
C LEU A 115 -18.09 3.90 -12.41
N LYS A 116 -19.39 4.18 -12.55
CA LYS A 116 -20.22 4.74 -11.46
C LYS A 116 -20.31 3.82 -10.24
N ASP A 117 -20.09 2.51 -10.40
CA ASP A 117 -20.14 1.56 -9.29
C ASP A 117 -19.01 1.80 -8.28
N VAL A 118 -17.95 2.51 -8.67
CA VAL A 118 -16.88 2.96 -7.75
C VAL A 118 -17.42 3.83 -6.61
N PHE A 119 -18.56 4.49 -6.80
CA PHE A 119 -19.19 5.34 -5.79
C PHE A 119 -20.11 4.58 -4.83
N LEU A 120 -20.14 3.25 -4.91
CA LEU A 120 -20.91 2.39 -4.02
C LEU A 120 -19.99 1.67 -3.04
N ALA A 121 -20.52 1.35 -1.85
CA ALA A 121 -19.78 0.53 -0.91
C ALA A 121 -19.61 -0.91 -1.46
N PRO A 122 -18.44 -1.55 -1.22
CA PRO A 122 -17.27 -1.06 -0.48
C PRO A 122 -16.28 -0.23 -1.32
N TYR A 123 -16.41 -0.18 -2.65
CA TYR A 123 -15.48 0.52 -3.54
C TYR A 123 -15.26 1.99 -3.17
N TYR A 124 -16.31 2.69 -2.77
CA TYR A 124 -16.23 4.08 -2.34
C TYR A 124 -15.29 4.26 -1.13
N GLY A 125 -15.36 3.33 -0.16
CA GLY A 125 -14.48 3.34 1.00
C GLY A 125 -13.02 3.16 0.60
N TRP A 126 -12.75 2.16 -0.25
CA TRP A 126 -11.40 1.90 -0.77
C TRP A 126 -10.85 3.08 -1.58
N LEU A 127 -11.69 3.70 -2.42
CA LEU A 127 -11.31 4.89 -3.19
C LEU A 127 -10.89 6.04 -2.26
N VAL A 128 -11.69 6.30 -1.22
CA VAL A 128 -11.38 7.34 -0.23
C VAL A 128 -10.08 7.03 0.49
N GLU A 129 -9.87 5.78 0.95
CA GLU A 129 -8.64 5.35 1.62
C GLU A 129 -7.40 5.50 0.74
N ILE A 130 -7.47 5.05 -0.52
CA ILE A 130 -6.38 5.14 -1.49
C ILE A 130 -6.01 6.60 -1.74
N LEU A 131 -6.99 7.44 -2.07
CA LEU A 131 -6.74 8.86 -2.35
C LEU A 131 -6.20 9.58 -1.11
N PHE A 132 -6.78 9.30 0.06
CA PHE A 132 -6.32 9.88 1.31
C PHE A 132 -4.89 9.43 1.66
N ALA A 133 -4.52 8.18 1.40
CA ALA A 133 -3.15 7.71 1.61
C ALA A 133 -2.14 8.23 0.57
N ALA A 134 -2.60 8.60 -0.64
CA ALA A 134 -1.73 9.00 -1.75
C ALA A 134 -1.42 10.50 -1.79
N ILE A 135 -2.35 11.35 -1.35
CA ILE A 135 -2.20 12.81 -1.35
C ILE A 135 -1.12 13.24 -0.34
N ARG A 136 -0.25 14.15 -0.80
CA ARG A 136 0.88 14.67 -0.01
C ARG A 136 1.25 16.11 -0.41
N PRO A 137 2.02 16.85 0.41
CA PRO A 137 2.58 18.13 0.03
C PRO A 137 3.48 17.97 -1.19
N ASP A 138 3.40 18.93 -2.11
CA ASP A 138 4.25 18.97 -3.29
C ASP A 138 5.59 19.66 -2.99
N ALA A 139 6.58 18.86 -2.58
CA ALA A 139 7.92 19.35 -2.31
C ALA A 139 8.59 20.01 -3.53
N SER A 140 8.24 19.60 -4.75
CA SER A 140 8.77 20.20 -5.98
C SER A 140 8.27 21.63 -6.22
N GLN A 141 7.16 21.98 -5.58
CA GLN A 141 6.55 23.31 -5.62
C GLN A 141 6.76 24.10 -4.32
N GLY A 142 7.75 23.70 -3.50
CA GLY A 142 8.18 24.44 -2.31
C GLY A 142 7.42 24.09 -1.01
N GLU A 143 6.60 23.05 -0.99
CA GLU A 143 6.05 22.53 0.26
C GLU A 143 7.11 21.80 1.08
N VAL A 144 6.92 21.75 2.39
CA VAL A 144 7.79 20.95 3.26
C VAL A 144 7.49 19.46 3.02
N PRO A 145 8.51 18.62 2.73
CA PRO A 145 8.32 17.18 2.57
C PRO A 145 7.64 16.55 3.79
N GLU A 146 6.92 15.46 3.54
CA GLU A 146 6.44 14.63 4.63
C GLU A 146 7.62 14.04 5.41
N ILE A 147 7.58 14.10 6.73
CA ILE A 147 8.55 13.48 7.64
C ILE A 147 7.86 12.48 8.57
N PRO A 148 8.54 11.41 9.00
CA PRO A 148 7.97 10.43 9.90
C PRO A 148 7.71 11.03 11.27
N ARG A 149 6.64 10.57 11.93
CA ARG A 149 6.41 10.90 13.35
C ARG A 149 6.95 9.76 14.20
N TYR A 150 8.07 10.03 14.88
CA TYR A 150 8.68 9.06 15.79
C TYR A 150 7.95 8.99 17.13
N GLU A 151 7.93 7.80 17.72
CA GLU A 151 7.50 7.60 19.09
C GLU A 151 8.57 8.14 20.05
N ALA A 152 8.21 9.08 20.93
CA ALA A 152 9.17 9.77 21.79
C ALA A 152 9.81 8.86 22.87
N ASN A 153 9.09 7.83 23.30
CA ASN A 153 9.47 6.99 24.44
C ASN A 153 10.16 5.68 24.05
N ARG A 154 10.23 5.36 22.75
CA ARG A 154 10.80 4.11 22.24
C ARG A 154 12.11 4.38 21.51
N LYS A 155 13.16 3.65 21.90
CA LYS A 155 14.45 3.69 21.21
C LYS A 155 14.37 2.95 19.85
N PRO A 156 15.29 3.23 18.91
CA PRO A 156 15.41 2.43 17.70
C PRO A 156 15.58 0.94 18.05
N GLY A 157 14.88 0.07 17.32
CA GLY A 157 15.02 -1.38 17.48
C GLY A 157 16.39 -1.89 17.02
N SER A 158 16.76 -3.07 17.50
CA SER A 158 18.01 -3.72 17.14
C SER A 158 17.81 -5.22 16.89
N THR A 159 18.58 -5.76 15.94
CA THR A 159 18.70 -7.21 15.71
C THR A 159 19.22 -7.96 16.94
N ALA A 160 19.89 -7.27 17.88
CA ALA A 160 20.31 -7.84 19.16
C ALA A 160 19.13 -8.24 20.06
N GLU A 161 17.92 -7.72 19.80
CA GLU A 161 16.70 -8.04 20.54
C GLU A 161 15.91 -9.20 19.91
N VAL A 162 16.37 -9.74 18.79
CA VAL A 162 15.70 -10.85 18.10
C VAL A 162 16.04 -12.15 18.80
N ASP A 163 15.07 -12.68 19.55
CA ASP A 163 15.14 -13.98 20.19
C ASP A 163 13.77 -14.66 20.13
N PHE A 164 13.69 -15.79 19.42
CA PHE A 164 12.48 -16.60 19.35
C PHE A 164 12.77 -18.05 18.99
N TRP A 165 11.87 -18.94 19.38
CA TRP A 165 11.93 -20.36 19.06
C TRP A 165 11.09 -20.67 17.81
N THR A 166 11.60 -21.50 16.92
CA THR A 166 10.87 -21.96 15.72
C THR A 166 11.04 -23.45 15.51
N LYS A 167 10.00 -24.09 14.95
CA LYS A 167 10.05 -25.49 14.47
C LYS A 167 10.37 -25.59 12.98
N ARG A 168 10.45 -24.45 12.29
CA ARG A 168 10.69 -24.36 10.85
C ARG A 168 12.17 -24.60 10.56
N GLU A 169 12.46 -25.06 9.35
CA GLU A 169 13.84 -25.21 8.91
C GLU A 169 14.56 -23.87 8.90
N VAL A 170 15.84 -23.91 9.27
CA VAL A 170 16.71 -22.74 9.32
C VAL A 170 17.91 -22.95 8.42
N ARG A 171 18.40 -21.85 7.85
CA ARG A 171 19.59 -21.81 7.02
C ARG A 171 20.65 -20.92 7.67
N GLU A 172 21.86 -21.45 7.81
CA GLU A 172 23.02 -20.68 8.26
C GLU A 172 23.42 -19.62 7.23
N VAL A 173 23.82 -18.44 7.74
CA VAL A 173 24.20 -17.27 6.92
C VAL A 173 25.36 -16.54 7.56
N LEU A 174 26.21 -15.91 6.74
CA LEU A 174 27.44 -15.28 7.21
C LEU A 174 27.29 -13.78 7.48
N LYS A 175 26.40 -13.09 6.76
CA LYS A 175 26.21 -11.63 6.85
C LYS A 175 25.03 -11.20 7.72
N SER A 176 24.39 -12.13 8.44
CA SER A 176 23.32 -11.80 9.38
C SER A 176 23.78 -11.92 10.82
N GLN A 177 23.40 -10.95 11.65
CA GLN A 177 23.71 -10.96 13.09
C GLN A 177 22.89 -12.00 13.86
N VAL A 178 21.72 -12.40 13.33
CA VAL A 178 20.86 -13.44 13.92
C VAL A 178 21.20 -14.84 13.43
N ASN A 179 22.40 -15.02 12.85
CA ASN A 179 23.11 -16.24 12.39
C ASN A 179 22.37 -17.27 11.50
N PHE A 180 21.05 -17.23 11.49
CA PHE A 180 20.16 -18.12 10.77
C PHE A 180 19.04 -17.31 10.13
N VAL A 181 18.56 -17.80 8.98
CA VAL A 181 17.32 -17.35 8.37
C VAL A 181 16.31 -18.48 8.45
N VAL A 182 15.14 -18.18 9.01
CA VAL A 182 14.00 -19.10 9.01
C VAL A 182 13.46 -19.18 7.60
N ALA A 183 13.38 -20.39 7.03
CA ALA A 183 12.78 -20.60 5.72
C ALA A 183 11.26 -20.82 5.87
N ASP A 184 10.48 -19.98 5.19
CA ASP A 184 9.04 -20.07 5.13
C ASP A 184 8.56 -20.92 3.96
N THR A 185 9.33 -20.93 2.87
CA THR A 185 9.09 -21.73 1.66
C THR A 185 10.39 -22.38 1.21
N ASP A 186 10.36 -23.70 0.96
CA ASP A 186 11.59 -24.53 0.90
C ASP A 186 12.60 -24.10 -0.17
N LYS A 187 12.18 -23.54 -1.31
CA LYS A 187 13.12 -23.23 -2.41
C LYS A 187 13.35 -21.74 -2.64
N TRP A 188 12.30 -20.96 -2.48
CA TRP A 188 12.29 -19.56 -2.89
C TRP A 188 13.15 -18.70 -1.96
N GLU A 189 12.81 -18.69 -0.67
CA GLU A 189 13.51 -17.85 0.31
C GLU A 189 14.92 -18.35 0.61
N GLN A 190 15.15 -19.66 0.50
CA GLN A 190 16.50 -20.21 0.62
C GLN A 190 17.40 -19.69 -0.51
N SER A 191 16.86 -19.61 -1.73
CA SER A 191 17.56 -19.04 -2.88
C SER A 191 17.78 -17.54 -2.70
N ALA A 192 16.75 -16.80 -2.24
CA ALA A 192 16.86 -15.38 -1.95
C ALA A 192 17.94 -15.08 -0.90
N THR A 193 17.92 -15.83 0.19
CA THR A 193 18.92 -15.75 1.26
C THR A 193 20.33 -15.99 0.74
N TYR A 194 20.52 -17.01 -0.11
CA TYR A 194 21.82 -17.30 -0.72
C TYR A 194 22.33 -16.12 -1.57
N TYR A 195 21.50 -15.55 -2.43
CA TYR A 195 21.89 -14.41 -3.26
C TYR A 195 22.25 -13.18 -2.42
N ILE A 196 21.44 -12.83 -1.42
CA ILE A 196 21.71 -11.72 -0.50
C ILE A 196 23.03 -11.96 0.27
N ASP A 197 23.21 -13.15 0.86
CA ASP A 197 24.36 -13.47 1.72
C ASP A 197 25.68 -13.53 0.92
N THR A 198 25.64 -13.92 -0.35
CA THR A 198 26.83 -13.98 -1.21
C THR A 198 27.13 -12.68 -1.97
N HIS A 199 26.15 -11.76 -2.09
CA HIS A 199 26.33 -10.53 -2.87
C HIS A 199 27.47 -9.63 -2.33
N PRO A 200 28.44 -9.21 -3.16
CA PRO A 200 29.63 -8.48 -2.67
C PRO A 200 29.29 -7.14 -2.02
N ALA A 201 28.25 -6.47 -2.50
CA ALA A 201 27.81 -5.18 -1.99
C ALA A 201 26.93 -5.26 -0.73
N VAL A 202 26.50 -6.45 -0.31
CA VAL A 202 25.77 -6.61 0.96
C VAL A 202 26.77 -6.63 2.10
N GLY A 203 26.58 -5.74 3.07
CA GLY A 203 27.40 -5.65 4.28
C GLY A 203 26.79 -6.39 5.46
N ALA A 204 25.47 -6.30 5.63
CA ALA A 204 24.70 -7.12 6.55
C ALA A 204 23.26 -7.27 6.06
N PHE A 205 22.52 -8.25 6.56
CA PHE A 205 21.08 -8.32 6.33
C PHE A 205 20.37 -9.06 7.47
N VAL A 206 19.05 -8.96 7.51
CA VAL A 206 18.20 -9.73 8.42
C VAL A 206 16.88 -10.04 7.72
N LYS A 207 16.39 -11.28 7.91
CA LYS A 207 14.99 -11.60 7.59
C LYS A 207 14.13 -11.07 8.72
N ASN A 208 13.02 -10.42 8.41
CA ASN A 208 12.09 -9.84 9.37
C ASN A 208 11.22 -10.91 10.07
N ALA A 209 11.85 -11.94 10.60
CA ALA A 209 11.24 -12.95 11.44
C ALA A 209 11.58 -12.63 12.90
N GLY A 210 10.58 -12.30 13.72
CA GLY A 210 10.78 -11.92 15.12
C GLY A 210 11.36 -10.53 15.36
N LEU A 211 11.76 -9.80 14.31
CA LEU A 211 12.27 -8.42 14.42
C LEU A 211 11.15 -7.39 14.66
N GLY A 212 9.97 -7.63 14.11
CA GLY A 212 8.81 -6.74 14.28
C GLY A 212 8.96 -5.40 13.54
N PHE A 213 9.76 -5.34 12.48
CA PHE A 213 9.82 -4.16 11.63
C PHE A 213 8.55 -4.08 10.78
N ALA A 214 7.75 -3.03 10.97
CA ALA A 214 6.44 -2.88 10.37
C ALA A 214 6.29 -1.52 9.70
N ILE A 215 5.65 -1.51 8.53
CA ILE A 215 5.24 -0.31 7.82
C ILE A 215 3.70 -0.22 7.91
N PRO A 216 3.15 0.83 8.55
CA PRO A 216 1.70 0.94 8.71
C PRO A 216 1.02 1.30 7.39
N TYR A 217 -0.14 0.69 7.13
CA TYR A 217 -1.03 1.03 6.02
C TYR A 217 -2.51 0.97 6.45
N LEU A 218 -3.37 1.70 5.74
CA LEU A 218 -4.81 1.73 5.99
C LEU A 218 -5.51 0.85 4.96
N HIS A 219 -6.42 -0.01 5.42
CA HIS A 219 -7.30 -0.79 4.56
C HIS A 219 -8.60 -1.16 5.30
N ASN A 220 -9.75 -1.03 4.64
CA ASN A 220 -11.06 -1.36 5.23
C ASN A 220 -11.32 -0.66 6.59
N GLY A 221 -10.94 0.60 6.69
CA GLY A 221 -11.11 1.43 7.88
C GLY A 221 -10.23 1.05 9.06
N GLN A 222 -9.27 0.14 8.89
CA GLN A 222 -8.37 -0.32 9.95
C GLN A 222 -6.90 -0.13 9.58
N MET A 223 -6.10 0.23 10.58
CA MET A 223 -4.64 0.25 10.44
C MET A 223 -4.12 -1.18 10.48
N HIS A 224 -3.26 -1.50 9.54
CA HIS A 224 -2.59 -2.78 9.40
C HIS A 224 -1.08 -2.57 9.27
N ASP A 225 -0.32 -3.62 9.58
CA ASP A 225 1.13 -3.63 9.48
C ASP A 225 1.58 -4.46 8.29
N TYR A 226 2.37 -3.85 7.41
CA TYR A 226 3.13 -4.53 6.38
C TYR A 226 4.49 -4.91 6.95
N LEU A 227 4.73 -6.22 7.07
CA LEU A 227 6.02 -6.79 7.47
C LEU A 227 6.78 -7.18 6.19
N PRO A 228 7.81 -6.43 5.78
CA PRO A 228 8.61 -6.80 4.63
C PRO A 228 9.50 -8.00 4.93
N ASP A 229 9.91 -8.77 3.91
CA ASP A 229 10.68 -10.01 4.10
C ASP A 229 12.11 -9.76 4.61
N PHE A 230 12.88 -8.92 3.91
CA PHE A 230 14.30 -8.69 4.21
C PHE A 230 14.62 -7.21 4.40
N ILE A 231 15.53 -6.95 5.33
CA ILE A 231 16.20 -5.66 5.51
C ILE A 231 17.68 -5.87 5.27
N ILE A 232 18.22 -5.20 4.26
CA ILE A 232 19.59 -5.36 3.79
C ILE A 232 20.33 -4.06 4.03
N ARG A 233 21.48 -4.12 4.68
CA ARG A 233 22.42 -3.01 4.77
C ARG A 233 23.50 -3.17 3.71
N LEU A 234 23.52 -2.24 2.76
CA LEU A 234 24.47 -2.21 1.66
C LEU A 234 25.78 -1.55 2.11
N LYS A 235 26.89 -1.96 1.48
CA LYS A 235 28.21 -1.35 1.67
C LYS A 235 28.23 -0.02 0.93
N ALA A 236 28.25 1.06 1.68
CA ALA A 236 28.36 2.43 1.18
C ALA A 236 29.10 3.29 2.23
N GLU A 237 29.51 4.50 1.86
CA GLU A 237 30.18 5.44 2.76
C GLU A 237 29.28 5.93 3.90
N PHE A 238 27.96 5.87 3.69
CA PHE A 238 26.93 6.20 4.68
C PHE A 238 25.97 5.02 4.89
N PRO A 239 25.18 4.99 5.98
CA PRO A 239 24.20 3.93 6.19
C PRO A 239 23.16 3.89 5.07
N PHE A 240 23.19 2.82 4.28
CA PHE A 240 22.23 2.58 3.21
C PHE A 240 21.50 1.25 3.43
N HIS A 241 20.18 1.36 3.57
CA HIS A 241 19.29 0.24 3.83
C HIS A 241 18.43 -0.03 2.60
N PHE A 242 18.15 -1.30 2.36
CA PHE A 242 17.35 -1.78 1.25
C PHE A 242 16.34 -2.78 1.79
N ILE A 243 15.06 -2.43 1.69
CA ILE A 243 13.94 -3.31 1.99
C ILE A 243 13.66 -4.12 0.73
N LEU A 244 13.78 -5.44 0.84
CA LEU A 244 13.53 -6.36 -0.26
C LEU A 244 12.35 -7.26 0.10
N GLU A 245 11.27 -7.13 -0.67
CA GLU A 245 10.13 -8.03 -0.61
C GLU A 245 10.29 -9.14 -1.64
N THR A 246 10.09 -10.38 -1.23
CA THR A 246 10.25 -11.56 -2.08
C THR A 246 8.92 -12.31 -2.18
N LYS A 247 7.93 -11.72 -2.85
CA LYS A 247 6.56 -12.25 -2.84
C LYS A 247 6.04 -12.79 -4.17
N GLY A 248 5.14 -13.78 -4.02
CA GLY A 248 4.15 -14.19 -5.01
C GLY A 248 2.88 -13.33 -4.95
N TYR A 249 1.82 -13.75 -5.63
CA TYR A 249 0.57 -12.98 -5.75
C TYR A 249 -0.04 -12.61 -4.38
N ASP A 250 -0.13 -11.31 -4.09
CA ASP A 250 -0.83 -10.74 -2.93
C ASP A 250 -1.89 -9.74 -3.44
N PRO A 251 -3.20 -9.95 -3.14
CA PRO A 251 -4.26 -9.03 -3.54
C PRO A 251 -4.10 -7.59 -3.05
N LEU A 252 -3.30 -7.35 -2.00
CA LEU A 252 -3.03 -6.04 -1.41
C LEU A 252 -1.63 -5.52 -1.73
N GLU A 253 -0.92 -6.15 -2.68
CA GLU A 253 0.46 -5.80 -3.03
C GLU A 253 0.63 -4.31 -3.34
N GLU A 254 -0.23 -3.75 -4.21
CA GLU A 254 -0.13 -2.33 -4.60
C GLU A 254 -0.31 -1.38 -3.41
N ILE A 255 -1.22 -1.70 -2.48
CA ILE A 255 -1.45 -0.88 -1.28
C ILE A 255 -0.23 -0.91 -0.36
N LYS A 256 0.35 -2.09 -0.15
CA LYS A 256 1.57 -2.26 0.67
C LYS A 256 2.77 -1.59 0.03
N HIS A 257 2.91 -1.72 -1.30
CA HIS A 257 3.95 -1.07 -2.09
C HIS A 257 3.85 0.46 -1.96
N ALA A 258 2.66 1.04 -2.16
CA ALA A 258 2.44 2.48 -2.00
C ALA A 258 2.78 2.97 -0.59
N ALA A 259 2.38 2.21 0.44
CA ALA A 259 2.70 2.53 1.83
C ALA A 259 4.22 2.48 2.09
N ALA A 260 4.92 1.47 1.58
CA ALA A 260 6.37 1.33 1.71
C ALA A 260 7.12 2.46 1.02
N VAL A 261 6.73 2.83 -0.21
CA VAL A 261 7.34 3.95 -0.94
C VAL A 261 7.11 5.28 -0.21
N ARG A 262 5.89 5.53 0.28
CA ARG A 262 5.60 6.73 1.09
C ARG A 262 6.47 6.78 2.35
N TRP A 263 6.57 5.66 3.06
CA TRP A 263 7.39 5.53 4.27
C TRP A 263 8.86 5.81 3.98
N ILE A 264 9.42 5.22 2.92
CA ILE A 264 10.81 5.46 2.51
C ILE A 264 11.05 6.91 2.15
N ASN A 265 10.16 7.53 1.37
CA ASN A 265 10.29 8.93 0.99
C ASN A 265 10.33 9.84 2.22
N ALA A 266 9.48 9.58 3.22
CA ALA A 266 9.48 10.32 4.45
C ALA A 266 10.77 10.10 5.26
N VAL A 267 11.22 8.86 5.45
CA VAL A 267 12.45 8.55 6.19
C VAL A 267 13.68 9.15 5.51
N ASN A 268 13.74 9.11 4.18
CA ASN A 268 14.82 9.71 3.40
C ASN A 268 14.81 11.24 3.49
N ALA A 269 13.64 11.87 3.53
CA ALA A 269 13.52 13.32 3.71
C ALA A 269 13.99 13.76 5.12
N ASP A 270 13.75 12.94 6.15
CA ASP A 270 14.28 13.20 7.50
C ASP A 270 15.79 12.93 7.62
N GLY A 271 16.30 11.91 6.90
CA GLY A 271 17.73 11.60 6.78
C GLY A 271 18.41 11.02 8.04
N LYS A 272 17.74 11.03 9.19
CA LYS A 272 18.29 10.59 10.49
C LYS A 272 18.73 9.12 10.51
N TYR A 273 18.10 8.26 9.70
CA TYR A 273 18.35 6.82 9.65
C TYR A 273 19.07 6.38 8.37
N GLY A 274 19.83 7.29 7.77
CA GLY A 274 20.51 7.06 6.50
C GLY A 274 19.52 7.03 5.34
N ARG A 275 19.94 6.44 4.22
CA ARG A 275 19.09 6.29 3.03
C ARG A 275 18.44 4.92 3.00
N TRP A 276 17.24 4.87 2.44
CA TRP A 276 16.42 3.68 2.30
C TRP A 276 15.98 3.51 0.86
N HIS A 277 15.99 2.28 0.39
CA HIS A 277 15.44 1.87 -0.91
C HIS A 277 14.48 0.71 -0.71
N TYR A 278 13.52 0.54 -1.62
CA TYR A 278 12.54 -0.55 -1.60
C TYR A 278 12.38 -1.15 -2.97
N ALA A 279 12.30 -2.48 -3.03
CA ALA A 279 11.90 -3.18 -4.23
C ALA A 279 11.15 -4.47 -3.88
N ILE A 280 10.30 -4.87 -4.83
CA ILE A 280 9.64 -6.17 -4.84
C ILE A 280 10.29 -7.00 -5.93
N VAL A 281 10.74 -8.21 -5.59
CA VAL A 281 11.31 -9.14 -6.55
C VAL A 281 10.41 -10.36 -6.72
N ARG A 282 10.05 -10.63 -7.98
CA ARG A 282 9.12 -11.69 -8.38
C ARG A 282 9.82 -12.94 -8.91
N ARG A 283 11.15 -12.93 -9.09
CA ARG A 283 11.98 -14.15 -9.33
C ARG A 283 13.31 -14.09 -8.56
N PRO A 284 13.85 -15.20 -8.00
CA PRO A 284 15.03 -15.12 -7.13
C PRO A 284 16.29 -14.70 -7.89
N ASN A 285 16.35 -15.01 -9.19
CA ASN A 285 17.45 -14.61 -10.07
C ASN A 285 17.48 -13.08 -10.34
N GLU A 286 16.42 -12.35 -10.04
CA GLU A 286 16.35 -10.88 -10.18
C GLU A 286 16.92 -10.16 -8.94
N ILE A 287 17.23 -10.88 -7.85
CA ILE A 287 17.70 -10.30 -6.59
C ILE A 287 19.04 -9.58 -6.77
N ASN A 288 20.01 -10.22 -7.43
CA ASN A 288 21.32 -9.58 -7.67
C ASN A 288 21.15 -8.28 -8.48
N SER A 289 20.40 -8.33 -9.59
CA SER A 289 20.12 -7.13 -10.38
C SER A 289 19.39 -6.05 -9.60
N SER A 290 18.51 -6.41 -8.67
CA SER A 290 17.80 -5.46 -7.82
C SER A 290 18.74 -4.80 -6.81
N ILE A 291 19.67 -5.55 -6.21
CA ILE A 291 20.71 -5.01 -5.33
C ILE A 291 21.65 -4.09 -6.11
N ASP A 292 22.09 -4.49 -7.30
CA ASP A 292 22.95 -3.67 -8.17
C ASP A 292 22.26 -2.36 -8.57
N LEU A 293 20.97 -2.44 -8.93
CA LEU A 293 20.17 -1.25 -9.25
C LEU A 293 20.10 -0.30 -8.04
N ALA A 294 19.80 -0.83 -6.84
CA ALA A 294 19.74 -0.01 -5.62
C ALA A 294 21.05 0.75 -5.37
N ILE A 295 22.20 0.14 -5.64
CA ILE A 295 23.52 0.77 -5.52
C ILE A 295 23.74 1.82 -6.61
N SER A 296 23.35 1.54 -7.85
CA SER A 296 23.47 2.53 -8.93
C SER A 296 22.65 3.79 -8.67
N CYS A 297 21.45 3.66 -8.10
CA CYS A 297 20.61 4.77 -7.69
C CYS A 297 21.29 5.63 -6.60
N LEU A 298 22.13 5.03 -5.77
CA LEU A 298 22.92 5.74 -4.76
C LEU A 298 23.98 6.65 -5.39
N VAL A 299 24.64 6.20 -6.47
CA VAL A 299 25.67 6.97 -7.19
C VAL A 299 25.07 8.11 -8.03
N ALA A 300 23.81 7.98 -8.46
CA ALA A 300 23.14 8.95 -9.33
C ALA A 300 22.49 10.15 -8.60
N THR A 301 22.49 10.18 -7.26
CA THR A 301 21.97 11.31 -6.48
C THR A 301 23.14 12.12 -5.93
N PRO A 302 23.42 13.33 -6.45
CA PRO A 302 24.47 14.21 -5.93
C PRO A 302 24.18 14.72 -4.51
#